data_AF-A0A1G0GDF3-F1
#
_entry.id   AF-A0A1G0GDF3-F1
#
_cell.length_a   1.000
_cell.length_b   1.000
_cell.length_c   1.000
_cell.angle_alpha   90.00
_cell.angle_beta   90.00
_cell.angle_gamma   90.00
#
_symmetry.space_group_name_H-M   'P 1'
#
loop_
_entity.id
_entity.type
_entity.pdbx_description
1 polymer ?
#
loop_
_entity_poly.entity_id
_entity_poly.type
_entity_poly.pdbx_seq_one_letter_code
_entity_poly.pdbx_strand_id
1 'polypeptide(L)'
;MTIKAALALQKITKKKLTLGGLLWSIRMCDEKSQTAFAKELDVSSQYLCDVENGRRTVSPSAAKKFAEKLGYLPEQFVELAIQDMLDHEKIKMKVHIEKAA
;
A
#
# COMPACT_ATOMS: atom_id res chain seq x y z
N MET A 1 6.33 9.63 -5.91
CA MET A 1 7.47 9.89 -5.00
C MET A 1 8.70 9.14 -5.51
N THR A 2 9.89 9.74 -5.52
CA THR A 2 11.12 9.04 -5.91
C THR A 2 11.54 8.04 -4.82
N ILE A 3 11.93 6.83 -5.24
CA ILE A 3 12.31 5.66 -4.42
C ILE A 3 13.28 6.00 -3.27
N LYS A 4 14.12 7.03 -3.43
CA LYS A 4 15.09 7.49 -2.42
C LYS A 4 14.43 8.01 -1.13
N ALA A 5 13.29 8.71 -1.22
CA ALA A 5 12.61 9.26 -0.04
C ALA A 5 12.00 8.15 0.83
N ALA A 6 11.37 7.16 0.19
CA ALA A 6 10.82 5.99 0.87
C ALA A 6 11.91 5.18 1.60
N LEU A 7 13.08 4.98 0.97
CA LEU A 7 14.20 4.27 1.60
C LEU A 7 14.81 5.04 2.78
N ALA A 8 14.91 6.37 2.68
CA ALA A 8 15.37 7.20 3.79
C ALA A 8 14.42 7.11 5.00
N LEU A 9 13.11 7.17 4.76
CA LEU A 9 12.09 7.02 5.79
C LEU A 9 12.12 5.64 6.46
N GLN A 10 12.33 4.57 5.68
CA GLN A 10 12.46 3.21 6.25
C GLN A 10 13.68 3.08 7.18
N LYS A 11 14.82 3.70 6.83
CA LYS A 11 16.02 3.70 7.70
C LYS A 11 15.78 4.43 9.02
N ILE A 12 15.07 5.54 8.99
CA ILE A 12 14.77 6.36 10.17
C ILE A 12 13.72 5.66 11.06
N THR A 13 12.64 5.19 10.46
CA THR A 13 11.50 4.59 11.18
C THR A 13 11.73 3.14 11.58
N LYS A 14 12.75 2.47 11.01
CA LYS A 14 12.99 1.02 11.10
C LYS A 14 11.78 0.16 10.71
N LYS A 15 10.78 0.75 10.06
CA LYS A 15 9.58 0.07 9.58
C LYS A 15 9.68 -0.08 8.08
N LYS A 16 9.36 -1.28 7.57
CA LYS A 16 9.22 -1.51 6.13
C LYS A 16 8.04 -0.70 5.61
N LEU A 17 8.20 -0.10 4.43
CA LEU A 17 7.08 0.51 3.72
C LEU A 17 6.23 -0.61 3.11
N THR A 18 5.01 -0.75 3.60
CA THR A 18 4.01 -1.68 3.09
C THR A 18 2.87 -0.89 2.45
N LEU A 19 2.09 -1.53 1.58
CA LEU A 19 0.89 -0.91 1.02
C LEU A 19 -0.13 -0.58 2.12
N GLY A 20 -0.29 -1.48 3.11
CA GLY A 20 -1.15 -1.23 4.26
C GLY A 20 -0.74 0.00 5.07
N GLY A 21 0.56 0.18 5.31
CA GLY A 21 1.08 1.36 5.99
C GLY A 21 0.90 2.64 5.18
N LEU A 22 1.04 2.56 3.85
CA LEU A 22 0.77 3.68 2.95
C LEU A 22 -0.70 4.10 3.00
N LEU A 23 -1.64 3.14 2.90
CA LEU A 23 -3.07 3.39 2.99
C LEU A 23 -3.48 4.01 4.33
N TRP A 24 -2.93 3.48 5.43
CA TRP A 24 -3.13 4.08 6.76
C TRP A 24 -2.65 5.53 6.80
N SER A 25 -1.48 5.81 6.22
CA SER A 25 -0.89 7.15 6.22
C SER A 25 -1.75 8.13 5.43
N ILE A 26 -2.21 7.74 4.24
CA ILE A 26 -3.13 8.54 3.42
C ILE A 26 -4.41 8.83 4.20
N ARG A 27 -5.04 7.80 4.77
CA ARG A 27 -6.28 7.96 5.55
C ARG A 27 -6.13 8.93 6.71
N MET A 28 -5.01 8.84 7.44
CA MET A 28 -4.74 9.71 8.58
C MET A 28 -4.43 11.15 8.14
N CYS A 29 -3.70 11.34 7.03
CA CYS A 29 -3.46 12.65 6.44
C CYS A 29 -4.74 13.34 5.98
N ASP A 30 -5.69 12.57 5.45
CA ASP A 30 -6.99 13.07 5.01
C ASP A 30 -8.02 13.16 6.15
N GLU A 31 -7.62 12.87 7.39
CA GLU A 31 -8.46 12.87 8.60
C GLU A 31 -9.74 12.01 8.47
N LYS A 32 -9.66 10.93 7.69
CA LYS A 32 -10.81 10.04 7.41
C LYS A 32 -10.93 8.93 8.46
N SER A 33 -12.18 8.66 8.85
CA SER A 33 -12.49 7.43 9.60
C SER A 33 -12.23 6.20 8.71
N GLN A 34 -11.96 5.05 9.34
CA GLN A 34 -11.73 3.79 8.60
C GLN A 34 -12.94 3.42 7.74
N THR A 35 -14.16 3.65 8.21
CA THR A 35 -15.39 3.40 7.44
C THR A 35 -15.53 4.34 6.24
N ALA A 36 -15.20 5.63 6.39
CA ALA A 36 -15.25 6.58 5.28
C ALA A 36 -14.24 6.21 4.19
N PHE A 37 -13.01 5.87 4.57
CA PHE A 37 -11.97 5.49 3.62
C PHE A 37 -12.24 4.12 2.97
N ALA A 38 -12.77 3.15 3.71
CA ALA A 38 -13.18 1.87 3.14
C ALA A 38 -14.25 2.04 2.06
N LYS A 39 -15.22 2.94 2.29
CA LYS A 39 -16.25 3.29 1.30
C LYS A 39 -15.65 3.92 0.04
N GLU A 40 -14.69 4.82 0.20
CA GLU A 40 -13.96 5.43 -0.92
C GLU A 40 -13.22 4.37 -1.76
N LEU A 41 -12.54 3.45 -1.08
CA LEU A 41 -11.83 2.33 -1.72
C LEU A 41 -12.76 1.23 -2.27
N ASP A 42 -14.06 1.26 -1.97
CA ASP A 42 -15.05 0.22 -2.31
C ASP A 42 -14.69 -1.16 -1.73
N VAL A 43 -14.39 -1.17 -0.43
CA VAL A 43 -14.11 -2.36 0.36
C VAL A 43 -14.84 -2.30 1.71
N SER A 44 -14.91 -3.41 2.43
CA SER A 44 -15.44 -3.40 3.80
C SER A 44 -14.45 -2.76 4.79
N SER A 45 -14.96 -2.12 5.85
CA SER A 45 -14.10 -1.58 6.91
C SER A 45 -13.22 -2.65 7.56
N GLN A 46 -13.74 -3.88 7.69
CA GLN A 46 -12.97 -5.02 8.21
C GLN A 46 -11.79 -5.37 7.29
N TYR A 47 -12.01 -5.41 5.98
CA TYR A 47 -10.95 -5.65 5.00
C TYR A 47 -9.87 -4.57 5.11
N LEU A 48 -10.27 -3.29 5.14
CA LEU A 48 -9.31 -2.18 5.28
C LEU A 48 -8.54 -2.27 6.61
N CYS A 49 -9.20 -2.59 7.72
CA CYS A 49 -8.55 -2.79 9.00
C CYS A 49 -7.49 -3.88 8.96
N ASP A 50 -7.80 -5.02 8.33
CA ASP A 50 -6.85 -6.13 8.20
C ASP A 50 -5.66 -5.76 7.32
N VAL A 51 -5.88 -4.99 6.26
CA VAL A 51 -4.82 -4.47 5.39
C VAL A 51 -3.92 -3.48 6.14
N GLU A 52 -4.49 -2.48 6.82
CA GLU A 52 -3.73 -1.45 7.55
C GLU A 52 -2.86 -2.05 8.68
N ASN A 53 -3.30 -3.17 9.26
CA ASN A 53 -2.58 -3.86 10.33
C ASN A 53 -1.71 -5.02 9.83
N GLY A 54 -1.58 -5.22 8.51
CA GLY A 54 -0.73 -6.26 7.93
C GLY A 54 -1.23 -7.69 8.16
N ARG A 55 -2.51 -7.87 8.52
CA ARG A 55 -3.15 -9.20 8.63
C ARG A 55 -3.60 -9.74 7.29
N ARG A 56 -3.69 -8.89 6.26
CA ARG A 56 -4.12 -9.24 4.91
C ARG A 56 -3.32 -8.47 3.87
N THR A 57 -2.90 -9.15 2.81
CA THR A 57 -2.27 -8.54 1.63
C THR A 57 -3.32 -8.11 0.61
N VAL A 58 -2.96 -7.11 -0.22
CA VAL A 58 -3.82 -6.59 -1.29
C VAL A 58 -3.37 -7.20 -2.61
N SER A 59 -4.31 -7.61 -3.47
CA SER A 59 -3.96 -8.11 -4.80
C SER A 59 -3.45 -6.99 -5.72
N PRO A 60 -2.62 -7.30 -6.75
CA PRO A 60 -2.20 -6.31 -7.75
C PRO A 60 -3.36 -5.54 -8.39
N SER A 61 -4.46 -6.25 -8.70
CA SER A 61 -5.65 -5.65 -9.30
C SER A 61 -6.36 -4.68 -8.37
N ALA A 62 -6.47 -4.99 -7.08
CA ALA A 62 -7.05 -4.10 -6.08
C ALA A 62 -6.14 -2.89 -5.81
N ALA A 63 -4.83 -3.11 -5.71
CA ALA A 63 -3.85 -2.06 -5.52
C ALA A 63 -3.88 -1.02 -6.65
N LYS A 64 -3.99 -1.47 -7.91
CA LYS A 64 -4.21 -0.59 -9.07
C LYS A 64 -5.47 0.27 -8.90
N LYS A 65 -6.61 -0.36 -8.58
CA LYS A 65 -7.88 0.36 -8.37
C LYS A 65 -7.80 1.38 -7.24
N PHE A 66 -7.12 1.04 -6.14
CA PHE A 66 -6.92 1.97 -5.03
C PHE A 66 -6.08 3.18 -5.46
N ALA A 67 -5.00 2.97 -6.20
CA ALA A 67 -4.18 4.05 -6.72
C ALA A 67 -4.98 5.01 -7.62
N GLU A 68 -5.77 4.45 -8.55
CA GLU A 68 -6.61 5.23 -9.46
C GLU A 68 -7.65 6.08 -8.71
N LYS A 69 -8.28 5.52 -7.69
CA LYS A 69 -9.26 6.24 -6.84
C LYS A 69 -8.64 7.35 -6.02
N LEU A 70 -7.45 7.11 -5.49
CA LEU A 70 -6.75 8.05 -4.62
C LEU A 70 -5.88 9.07 -5.40
N GLY A 71 -5.83 8.98 -6.73
CA GLY A 71 -5.04 9.88 -7.57
C GLY A 71 -3.53 9.64 -7.52
N TYR A 72 -3.09 8.43 -7.20
CA TYR A 72 -1.67 8.04 -7.16
C TYR A 72 -1.29 7.18 -8.38
N LEU A 73 0.03 7.07 -8.62
CA LEU A 73 0.58 6.24 -9.67
C LEU A 73 0.33 4.74 -9.38
N PRO A 74 -0.36 4.01 -10.28
CA PRO A 74 -0.65 2.58 -10.08
C PRO A 74 0.58 1.71 -9.87
N GLU A 75 1.69 2.02 -10.55
CA GLU A 75 2.93 1.25 -10.48
C GLU A 75 3.47 1.19 -9.04
N GLN A 76 3.37 2.30 -8.30
CA GLN A 76 3.83 2.37 -6.91
C GLN A 76 2.99 1.49 -5.98
N PHE A 77 1.67 1.48 -6.15
CA PHE A 77 0.76 0.68 -5.33
C PHE A 77 0.91 -0.81 -5.65
N VAL A 78 1.02 -1.15 -6.93
CA VAL A 78 1.20 -2.53 -7.37
C VAL A 78 2.56 -3.08 -6.91
N GLU A 79 3.63 -2.27 -6.98
CA GLU A 79 4.95 -2.67 -6.49
C GLU A 79 4.90 -3.01 -4.99
N LEU A 80 4.28 -2.15 -4.18
CA LEU A 80 4.13 -2.39 -2.74
C LEU A 80 3.24 -3.59 -2.45
N ALA A 81 2.15 -3.79 -3.21
CA ALA A 81 1.27 -4.94 -3.03
C ALA A 81 2.01 -6.27 -3.26
N ILE A 82 2.77 -6.39 -4.34
CA ILE A 82 3.54 -7.61 -4.63
C ILE A 82 4.67 -7.77 -3.61
N GLN A 83 5.33 -6.67 -3.20
CA GLN A 83 6.35 -6.72 -2.15
C GLN A 83 5.78 -7.24 -0.83
N ASP A 84 4.58 -6.80 -0.45
CA ASP A 84 3.89 -7.26 0.76
C ASP A 84 3.53 -8.74 0.68
N MET A 85 3.12 -9.23 -0.50
CA MET A 85 2.84 -10.66 -0.73
C MET A 85 4.10 -11.52 -0.53
N LEU A 86 5.23 -11.13 -1.11
CA LEU A 86 6.51 -11.83 -0.94
C LEU A 86 7.00 -11.80 0.50
N ASP A 87 6.88 -10.64 1.16
CA ASP A 87 7.26 -10.48 2.56
C ASP A 87 6.39 -11.35 3.49
N HIS A 88 5.09 -11.45 3.21
CA HIS A 88 4.16 -12.31 3.96
C HIS A 88 4.52 -13.80 3.82
N GLU A 89 4.99 -14.22 2.65
CA GLU A 89 5.49 -15.58 2.39
C GLU A 89 6.95 -15.80 2.84
N LYS A 90 7.60 -14.77 3.40
CA LYS A 90 9.02 -14.78 3.81
C LYS A 90 9.98 -15.03 2.65
N ILE A 91 9.55 -14.71 1.43
CA ILE A 91 10.38 -14.80 0.22
C ILE A 91 11.25 -13.54 0.15
N LYS A 92 12.57 -13.74 0.21
CA LYS A 92 13.56 -12.65 0.23
C LYS A 92 13.83 -12.12 -1.18
N MET A 93 12.88 -11.38 -1.74
CA MET A 93 13.01 -10.76 -3.06
C MET A 93 12.58 -9.29 -3.01
N LYS A 94 13.14 -8.48 -3.91
CA LYS A 94 12.78 -7.08 -4.08
C LYS A 94 12.03 -6.91 -5.39
N VAL A 95 10.85 -6.29 -5.32
CA VAL A 95 10.03 -6.00 -6.51
C VAL A 95 10.33 -4.60 -7.00
N HIS A 96 10.47 -4.47 -8.33
CA HIS A 96 10.48 -3.20 -9.04
C HIS A 96 9.57 -3.30 -10.26
N ILE A 97 8.67 -2.32 -10.44
CA ILE A 97 7.74 -2.28 -11.56
C ILE A 97 8.00 -1.04 -12.39
N GLU A 98 8.07 -1.23 -13.69
CA GLU A 98 8.17 -0.17 -14.68
C GLU A 98 6.92 -0.17 -15.57
N LYS A 99 6.58 1.00 -16.09
CA LYS A 99 5.44 1.14 -17.00
C LYS A 99 5.77 0.43 -18.32
N ALA A 100 4.87 -0.44 -18.77
CA ALA A 100 4.99 -1.02 -20.10
C ALA A 100 4.90 0.08 -21.18
N ALA A 101 5.76 -0.03 -22.20
CA ALA A 101 5.85 0.90 -23.33
C ALA A 101 4.59 0.88 -24.20
#